data_AF-A0A662MFJ9-F1
#
_entry.id   AF-A0A662MFJ9-F1
#
_cell.length_a   1.000
_cell.length_b   1.000
_cell.length_c   1.000
_cell.angle_alpha   90.00
_cell.angle_beta   90.00
_cell.angle_gamma   90.00
#
_symmetry.space_group_name_H-M   'P 1'
#
loop_
_entity.id
_entity.type
_entity.pdbx_description
1 polymer ?
#
loop_
_entity_poly.entity_id
_entity_poly.type
_entity_poly.pdbx_seq_one_letter_code
_entity_poly.pdbx_strand_id
1 'polypeptide(L)' 'MTTAYDVPPDLLISNVARKLKKMDSMEEPAWASFVKTGVHKEKAPI' A
#
# COMPACT_ATOMS: atom_id res chain seq x y z
N MET A 1 -1.47 -3.80 27.05
CA MET A 1 -2.27 -3.56 25.84
C MET A 1 -1.30 -3.15 24.76
N THR A 2 -1.20 -3.90 23.67
CA THR A 2 -0.29 -3.58 22.56
C THR A 2 -1.01 -2.66 21.57
N THR A 3 -0.30 -1.65 21.10
CA THR A 3 -0.75 -0.60 20.19
C THR A 3 0.00 -0.69 18.85
N ALA A 4 -0.48 0.03 17.84
CA ALA A 4 0.18 0.07 16.53
C ALA A 4 1.62 0.63 16.58
N TYR A 5 1.97 1.37 17.63
CA TYR A 5 3.29 1.97 17.82
C TYR A 5 4.32 1.00 18.44
N ASP A 6 3.85 -0.12 19.00
CA ASP A 6 4.72 -1.12 19.65
C ASP A 6 5.32 -2.10 18.63
N VAL A 7 4.92 -2.00 17.37
CA VAL A 7 5.33 -2.89 16.28
C VAL A 7 6.21 -2.11 15.30
N PRO A 8 7.33 -2.69 14.82
CA PRO A 8 8.13 -2.07 13.76
C PRO A 8 7.26 -1.71 12.55
N PRO A 9 7.30 -0.45 12.08
CA PRO A 9 6.44 0.03 11.00
C PRO A 9 6.54 -0.82 9.73
N ASP A 10 7.74 -1.24 9.33
CA ASP A 10 7.97 -2.03 8.11
C ASP A 10 7.25 -3.38 8.14
N LEU A 11 7.26 -4.04 9.30
CA LEU A 11 6.57 -5.32 9.50
C LEU A 11 5.06 -5.14 9.49
N LEU A 12 4.56 -4.08 10.10
CA LEU A 12 3.14 -3.78 10.12
C LEU A 12 2.62 -3.46 8.71
N ILE A 13 3.31 -2.58 7.97
CA ILE A 13 2.96 -2.20 6.60
C ILE A 13 2.94 -3.42 5.68
N SER A 14 3.97 -4.26 5.73
CA SER A 14 4.08 -5.45 4.88
C SER A 14 2.95 -6.45 5.11
N ASN A 15 2.57 -6.68 6.37
CA ASN A 15 1.50 -7.62 6.72
C ASN A 15 0.11 -7.06 6.38
N VAL A 16 -0.12 -5.77 6.63
CA VAL A 16 -1.38 -5.11 6.30
C VAL A 16 -1.58 -5.04 4.78
N ALA A 17 -0.54 -4.68 4.03
CA ALA A 17 -0.60 -4.67 2.55
C ALA A 17 -0.97 -6.05 1.99
N ARG A 18 -0.38 -7.13 2.54
CA ARG A 18 -0.72 -8.51 2.15
C ARG A 18 -2.18 -8.85 2.48
N LYS A 19 -2.68 -8.41 3.63
CA LYS A 19 -4.07 -8.65 4.05
C LYS A 19 -5.05 -7.91 3.14
N LEU A 20 -4.77 -6.65 2.82
CA LEU A 20 -5.60 -5.82 1.95
C LEU A 20 -5.66 -6.37 0.52
N LYS A 21 -4.52 -6.85 -0.03
CA LYS A 21 -4.50 -7.51 -1.35
C LYS A 21 -5.36 -8.78 -1.45
N LYS A 22 -5.67 -9.43 -0.31
CA LYS A 22 -6.52 -10.63 -0.26
C LYS A 22 -8.01 -10.30 -0.06
N MET A 23 -8.35 -9.03 0.15
CA MET A 23 -9.73 -8.61 0.31
C MET A 23 -10.30 -8.22 -1.06
N ASP A 24 -11.25 -9.00 -1.57
CA ASP A 24 -11.94 -8.75 -2.85
C ASP A 24 -12.76 -7.44 -2.88
N SER A 25 -12.88 -6.74 -1.75
CA SER A 25 -13.56 -5.44 -1.68
C SER A 25 -12.74 -4.27 -2.24
N MET A 26 -11.45 -4.46 -2.50
CA MET A 26 -10.57 -3.44 -3.07
C MET A 26 -9.92 -3.98 -4.35
N GLU A 27 -10.56 -3.69 -5.48
CA GLU A 27 -9.97 -3.92 -6.78
C GLU A 27 -9.02 -2.78 -7.15
N GLU A 28 -7.85 -3.12 -7.67
CA GLU A 28 -6.91 -2.14 -8.20
C GLU A 28 -7.48 -1.54 -9.50
N PRO A 29 -7.60 -0.20 -9.61
CA PRO A 29 -8.08 0.40 -10.84
C PRO A 29 -7.05 0.23 -11.96
N ALA A 30 -7.50 -0.10 -13.16
CA ALA A 30 -6.64 -0.45 -14.29
C ALA A 30 -5.58 0.61 -14.67
N TRP A 31 -5.78 1.88 -14.31
CA TRP A 31 -4.85 2.97 -14.57
C TRP A 31 -3.77 3.16 -13.50
N ALA A 32 -3.89 2.51 -12.33
CA ALA A 32 -2.99 2.70 -11.18
C ALA A 32 -1.52 2.39 -11.51
N SER A 33 -1.27 1.39 -12.35
CA SER A 33 0.08 0.97 -12.72
C SER A 33 0.78 1.92 -13.71
N PHE A 34 0.03 2.81 -14.37
CA PHE A 34 0.56 3.66 -15.45
C PHE A 34 0.77 5.11 -15.03
N VAL A 35 0.02 5.59 -14.03
CA VAL A 35 0.08 6.99 -13.62
C VAL A 35 1.17 7.24 -12.57
N LYS A 36 1.74 8.45 -12.60
CA LYS A 36 2.59 8.94 -11.52
C LYS A 36 1.78 9.11 -10.23
N THR A 37 2.38 8.84 -9.07
CA THR A 37 1.71 8.98 -7.76
C THR A 37 1.48 10.44 -7.34
N GLY A 38 2.15 11.40 -7.98
CA GLY A 38 1.97 12.81 -7.69
C GLY A 38 2.70 13.72 -8.68
N VAL A 39 2.38 15.01 -8.67
CA VAL A 39 2.94 16.01 -9.60
C VAL A 39 4.48 16.07 -9.55
N HIS A 40 5.05 15.78 -8.38
CA HIS A 40 6.49 15.80 -8.09
C HIS A 40 7.24 14.53 -8.50
N LYS A 41 6.57 13.51 -9.04
CA LYS A 41 7.19 12.27 -9.52
C LYS A 41 7.09 12.20 -11.04
N GLU A 42 8.19 11.82 -11.70
CA GLU A 42 8.22 11.67 -13.16
C GLU A 42 7.79 10.26 -13.62
N LYS A 43 7.97 9.25 -12.77
CA LYS A 43 7.72 7.84 -13.08
C LYS A 43 6.54 7.29 -12.31
N ALA A 44 5.92 6.24 -12.86
CA ALA A 44 4.95 5.40 -12.16
C ALA A 44 5.62 4.76 -10.92
N PRO A 45 4.84 4.43 -9.87
CA PRO A 45 5.36 3.71 -8.71
C PRO A 45 5.92 2.34 -9.13
N ILE A 46 7.10 1.99 -8.59
CA ILE A 46 7.77 0.68 -8.72
C ILE A 46 7.56 -0.12 -7.43
#